data_AF-A0A1D9MK12-F1
#
_entry.id   AF-A0A1D9MK12-F1
#
_cell.length_a   1.000
_cell.length_b   1.000
_cell.length_c   1.000
_cell.angle_alpha   90.00
_cell.angle_beta   90.00
_cell.angle_gamma   90.00
#
_symmetry.space_group_name_H-M   'P 1'
#
loop_
_entity.id
_entity.type
_entity.pdbx_description
1 polymer ?
#
loop_
_entity_poly.entity_id
_entity_poly.type
_entity_poly.pdbx_seq_one_letter_code
_entity_poly.pdbx_strand_id
1 'polypeptide(L)'
;MGSEREEATSLNEVEAVGETSDRFPKRVRRRSHSSQAVNMNQLEKAVQAETSSPDSTHFSSKVDGKGTDQTSIDATTASAEARVAEATEISERDFSWNGLKATTKQGLSDAKLYIKRNPKRVVFALVAMLLMLMVLAALVFSFRSLAAKQEQEPVTLSATFSGRLGQTVTLKLPEEITPLEYGKFVTIKGGGKELAIGAPALLAVSTFDGRSGAPTGASTSPLMLLGALDANLTGEQLAQQLVGIKEGSRVVFVRPLSNEKNPPLELVVVDVLSTVATGHSQPLPKNAGAWVTEKDGVPVVTEIKSQNAKEPWGAVVMRGNGDQVGENDTIIAQFLKVNALNGQVEESTWEAGGMPMKVKLSEIMKPLAAELTDQKVGSRIITTIPAASSDGTNPIVVVVDILAILNQEK
;
A
#
# COMPACT_ATOMS: atom_id res chain seq x y z
N MET A 1 25.84 -69.04 2.25
CA MET A 1 25.71 -70.39 1.66
C MET A 1 24.58 -71.06 2.43
N GLY A 2 23.31 -70.86 2.06
CA GLY A 2 22.54 -71.61 1.03
C GLY A 2 21.83 -72.78 1.73
N SER A 3 20.53 -73.06 1.66
CA SER A 3 19.45 -72.87 0.66
C SER A 3 18.08 -73.05 1.37
N GLU A 4 17.06 -72.20 1.17
CA GLU A 4 15.83 -72.39 0.35
C GLU A 4 14.86 -73.55 0.67
N ARG A 5 13.58 -73.19 0.94
CA ARG A 5 12.30 -73.59 0.29
C ARG A 5 11.11 -73.14 1.16
N GLU A 6 10.22 -72.24 0.69
CA GLU A 6 8.90 -72.49 0.02
C GLU A 6 7.95 -73.31 0.91
N GLU A 7 6.66 -73.02 1.14
CA GLU A 7 5.61 -72.49 0.27
C GLU A 7 4.35 -72.12 1.09
N ALA A 8 3.37 -71.50 0.42
CA ALA A 8 2.18 -70.83 0.91
C ALA A 8 1.02 -71.72 1.44
N THR A 9 0.07 -71.12 2.15
CA THR A 9 -1.35 -71.53 2.08
C THR A 9 -2.29 -70.36 2.31
N SER A 10 -3.34 -70.34 1.49
CA SER A 10 -4.30 -69.27 1.26
C SER A 10 -5.71 -69.66 1.73
N LEU A 11 -6.58 -68.64 1.89
CA LEU A 11 -8.05 -68.62 1.68
C LEU A 11 -9.00 -69.22 2.74
N ASN A 12 -9.94 -68.34 3.15
CA ASN A 12 -11.41 -68.49 3.26
C ASN A 12 -11.90 -67.21 4.00
N GLU A 13 -12.57 -66.19 3.42
CA GLU A 13 -13.84 -66.15 2.69
C GLU A 13 -14.96 -66.87 3.47
N VAL A 14 -16.04 -66.20 3.95
CA VAL A 14 -17.25 -65.88 3.17
C VAL A 14 -18.31 -65.23 4.12
N GLU A 15 -18.97 -64.16 3.63
CA GLU A 15 -20.39 -63.70 3.82
C GLU A 15 -20.96 -63.36 5.24
N ALA A 16 -22.00 -62.52 5.42
CA ALA A 16 -22.84 -61.65 4.58
C ALA A 16 -23.86 -60.89 5.47
N VAL A 17 -24.20 -59.66 5.04
CA VAL A 17 -25.56 -59.05 4.87
C VAL A 17 -26.47 -58.72 6.07
N GLY A 18 -27.06 -57.50 5.99
CA GLY A 18 -28.45 -57.19 6.39
C GLY A 18 -28.64 -56.02 7.37
N GLU A 19 -28.71 -54.75 6.94
CA GLU A 19 -29.89 -53.93 6.59
C GLU A 19 -30.84 -53.43 7.71
N THR A 20 -30.91 -52.08 7.82
CA THR A 20 -32.03 -51.18 8.21
C THR A 20 -32.67 -51.22 9.60
N SER A 21 -32.78 -50.04 10.25
CA SER A 21 -34.05 -49.28 10.31
C SER A 21 -33.98 -48.04 11.23
N ASP A 22 -34.70 -47.01 10.77
CA ASP A 22 -35.07 -45.75 11.42
C ASP A 22 -35.68 -45.88 12.82
N ARG A 23 -35.40 -44.90 13.71
CA ARG A 23 -36.43 -44.16 14.47
C ARG A 23 -35.87 -43.02 15.33
N PHE A 24 -36.36 -41.80 15.06
CA PHE A 24 -36.33 -40.62 15.94
C PHE A 24 -37.07 -40.84 17.28
N PRO A 25 -36.77 -40.01 18.30
CA PRO A 25 -37.83 -39.14 18.84
C PRO A 25 -37.43 -37.67 19.09
N LYS A 26 -38.46 -36.88 19.43
CA LYS A 26 -38.64 -35.43 19.32
C LYS A 26 -38.01 -34.55 20.43
N ARG A 27 -37.83 -33.27 20.04
CA ARG A 27 -37.56 -32.01 20.77
C ARG A 27 -38.02 -31.88 22.24
N VAL A 28 -37.25 -31.09 23.01
CA VAL A 28 -37.61 -29.84 23.77
C VAL A 28 -36.48 -29.57 24.80
N ARG A 29 -35.69 -28.48 24.75
CA ARG A 29 -35.98 -27.13 25.27
C ARG A 29 -35.02 -26.09 24.65
N ARG A 30 -35.58 -24.99 24.14
CA ARG A 30 -34.85 -23.74 23.85
C ARG A 30 -34.35 -23.13 25.16
N ARG A 31 -33.06 -22.81 25.24
CA ARG A 31 -32.53 -21.72 26.07
C ARG A 31 -31.81 -20.76 25.13
N SER A 32 -32.41 -19.59 24.98
CA SER A 32 -31.82 -18.41 24.34
C SER A 32 -30.53 -18.01 25.06
N HIS A 33 -29.41 -18.02 24.35
CA HIS A 33 -28.30 -17.11 24.65
C HIS A 33 -28.12 -16.26 23.40
N SER A 34 -28.49 -15.00 23.53
CA SER A 34 -28.23 -13.96 22.56
C SER A 34 -26.72 -13.74 22.51
N SER A 35 -26.06 -14.28 21.50
CA SER A 35 -24.72 -13.80 21.13
C SER A 35 -24.90 -12.40 20.56
N GLN A 36 -24.49 -11.41 21.34
CA GLN A 36 -24.49 -10.01 20.97
C GLN A 36 -23.62 -9.86 19.71
N ALA A 37 -24.28 -9.57 18.60
CA ALA A 37 -23.64 -8.97 17.45
C ALA A 37 -22.90 -7.71 17.91
N VAL A 38 -21.67 -7.54 17.46
CA VAL A 38 -20.90 -6.31 17.64
C VAL A 38 -21.74 -5.16 17.10
N ASN A 39 -22.09 -4.26 18.01
CA ASN A 39 -23.07 -3.20 17.79
C ASN A 39 -22.43 -2.06 16.98
N MET A 40 -22.72 -2.02 15.67
CA MET A 40 -22.32 -0.96 14.74
C MET A 40 -22.75 0.46 15.18
N ASN A 41 -23.66 0.60 16.15
CA ASN A 41 -24.06 1.91 16.70
C ASN A 41 -23.03 2.55 17.65
N GLN A 42 -21.93 1.86 18.00
CA GLN A 42 -20.82 2.46 18.77
C GLN A 42 -19.87 3.30 17.89
N LEU A 43 -19.82 3.06 16.57
CA LEU A 43 -19.09 3.90 15.61
C LEU A 43 -19.90 5.12 15.17
N GLU A 44 -21.23 5.04 15.11
CA GLU A 44 -22.09 6.21 14.81
C GLU A 44 -22.18 7.22 15.96
N LYS A 45 -22.02 6.81 17.22
CA LYS A 45 -22.05 7.74 18.37
C LYS A 45 -20.82 8.65 18.47
N ALA A 46 -19.73 8.35 17.77
CA ALA A 46 -18.59 9.25 17.67
C ALA A 46 -18.81 10.36 16.62
N VAL A 47 -19.79 10.20 15.71
CA VAL A 47 -20.07 11.16 14.62
C VAL A 47 -21.18 12.16 15.00
N GLN A 48 -22.01 11.86 15.99
CA GLN A 48 -23.09 12.76 16.45
C GLN A 48 -22.77 13.60 17.70
N ALA A 49 -21.55 13.49 18.25
CA ALA A 49 -21.10 14.29 19.40
C ALA A 49 -20.53 15.67 19.03
N GLU A 50 -20.43 16.04 17.74
CA GLU A 50 -20.06 17.39 17.29
C GLU A 50 -21.25 18.27 16.88
N THR A 51 -22.49 17.78 16.98
CA THR A 51 -23.68 18.58 16.68
C THR A 51 -24.77 18.42 17.74
N SER A 52 -24.51 18.90 18.96
CA SER A 52 -25.54 19.54 19.81
C SER A 52 -25.00 19.91 21.19
N SER A 53 -24.96 21.20 21.47
CA SER A 53 -25.23 21.73 22.82
C SER A 53 -26.32 22.79 22.68
N PRO A 54 -27.45 22.67 23.41
CA PRO A 54 -28.51 23.67 23.43
C PRO A 54 -28.42 24.53 24.69
N ASP A 55 -28.45 25.87 24.57
CA ASP A 55 -29.54 26.67 25.13
C ASP A 55 -29.51 28.14 24.63
N SER A 56 -30.72 28.65 24.56
CA SER A 56 -31.34 29.85 24.01
C SER A 56 -30.76 31.23 24.40
N THR A 57 -30.96 32.27 23.58
CA THR A 57 -32.13 33.17 23.74
C THR A 57 -32.52 33.91 22.46
N HIS A 58 -33.83 34.10 22.33
CA HIS A 58 -34.59 34.77 21.28
C HIS A 58 -34.17 36.22 20.96
N PHE A 59 -34.16 36.57 19.67
CA PHE A 59 -34.94 37.72 19.19
C PHE A 59 -35.31 37.57 17.71
N SER A 60 -36.60 37.67 17.42
CA SER A 60 -37.14 37.69 16.06
C SER A 60 -37.38 39.14 15.64
N SER A 61 -36.88 39.53 14.47
CA SER A 61 -37.50 40.61 13.69
C SER A 61 -37.23 40.44 12.19
N LYS A 62 -38.29 40.01 11.53
CA LYS A 62 -38.64 40.09 10.11
C LYS A 62 -38.25 41.43 9.46
N VAL A 63 -37.53 41.41 8.32
CA VAL A 63 -37.64 42.41 7.24
C VAL A 63 -37.29 41.76 5.90
N ASP A 64 -38.06 42.12 4.87
CA ASP A 64 -38.16 41.61 3.51
C ASP A 64 -36.97 41.88 2.57
N GLY A 65 -36.81 41.00 1.58
CA GLY A 65 -36.68 41.37 0.16
C GLY A 65 -35.30 41.76 -0.41
N LYS A 66 -34.70 40.87 -1.22
CA LYS A 66 -34.33 41.07 -2.65
C LYS A 66 -33.29 40.04 -3.08
N GLY A 67 -33.53 39.41 -4.23
CA GLY A 67 -32.59 38.52 -4.91
C GLY A 67 -31.50 39.25 -5.69
N THR A 68 -30.49 38.46 -6.09
CA THR A 68 -29.44 38.62 -7.14
C THR A 68 -28.23 37.78 -6.67
N ASP A 69 -27.43 37.07 -7.46
CA ASP A 69 -27.43 36.67 -8.86
C ASP A 69 -26.32 35.60 -8.99
N GLN A 70 -26.56 34.54 -9.76
CA GLN A 70 -25.65 33.38 -9.93
C GLN A 70 -24.64 33.67 -11.05
N THR A 71 -23.95 34.81 -11.00
CA THR A 71 -23.08 35.31 -12.09
C THR A 71 -21.69 35.76 -11.66
N SER A 72 -21.26 35.48 -10.42
CA SER A 72 -19.95 35.94 -9.91
C SER A 72 -18.90 34.85 -9.67
N ILE A 73 -19.13 33.60 -10.09
CA ILE A 73 -18.17 32.49 -9.88
C ILE A 73 -17.53 32.02 -11.20
N ASP A 74 -18.13 32.32 -12.36
CA ASP A 74 -17.60 31.89 -13.66
C ASP A 74 -16.66 32.92 -14.34
N ALA A 75 -16.52 34.13 -13.79
CA ALA A 75 -15.64 35.17 -14.35
C ALA A 75 -14.17 35.10 -13.86
N THR A 76 -13.89 34.31 -12.82
CA THR A 76 -12.55 34.27 -12.19
C THR A 76 -11.67 33.13 -12.74
N THR A 77 -12.28 32.11 -13.36
CA THR A 77 -11.55 30.96 -13.94
C THR A 77 -11.14 31.21 -15.40
N ALA A 78 -11.93 31.96 -16.17
CA ALA A 78 -11.59 32.32 -17.56
C ALA A 78 -10.44 33.35 -17.68
N SER A 79 -10.09 34.08 -16.62
CA SER A 79 -9.00 35.07 -16.62
C SER A 79 -7.63 34.49 -16.24
N ALA A 80 -7.56 33.24 -15.76
CA ALA A 80 -6.31 32.59 -15.36
C ALA A 80 -5.71 31.76 -16.52
N GLU A 81 -6.54 31.14 -17.36
CA GLU A 81 -6.09 30.31 -18.49
C GLU A 81 -5.59 31.13 -19.69
N ALA A 82 -6.06 32.38 -19.85
CA ALA A 82 -5.55 33.29 -20.88
C ALA A 82 -4.15 33.87 -20.59
N ARG A 83 -3.68 33.83 -19.33
CA ARG A 83 -2.38 34.40 -18.92
C ARG A 83 -1.23 33.39 -18.86
N VAL A 84 -1.51 32.09 -18.98
CA VAL A 84 -0.49 31.03 -19.03
C VAL A 84 -0.13 30.68 -20.47
N ALA A 85 -1.02 30.89 -21.44
CA ALA A 85 -0.74 30.67 -22.87
C ALA A 85 0.16 31.75 -23.51
N GLU A 86 0.18 32.98 -22.97
CA GLU A 86 1.01 34.09 -23.49
C GLU A 86 2.48 34.02 -23.02
N ALA A 87 2.79 33.17 -22.03
CA ALA A 87 4.15 32.98 -21.51
C ALA A 87 4.97 31.92 -22.29
N THR A 88 4.33 31.10 -23.14
CA THR A 88 4.97 30.00 -23.88
C THR A 88 5.18 30.29 -25.37
N GLU A 89 4.81 31.48 -25.85
CA GLU A 89 4.93 31.89 -27.26
C GLU A 89 6.00 33.00 -27.48
N ILE A 90 7.00 33.08 -26.59
CA ILE A 90 8.17 33.98 -26.70
C ILE A 90 9.48 33.19 -26.81
N SER A 91 9.44 31.91 -27.20
CA SER A 91 10.63 31.05 -27.31
C SER A 91 11.17 30.83 -28.72
N GLU A 92 10.56 31.37 -29.78
CA GLU A 92 11.06 31.20 -31.16
C GLU A 92 11.02 32.51 -31.97
N ARG A 93 11.74 33.53 -31.50
CA ARG A 93 12.18 34.63 -32.37
C ARG A 93 13.70 34.66 -32.43
N ASP A 94 14.20 34.40 -33.62
CA ASP A 94 15.61 34.39 -34.02
C ASP A 94 16.38 35.58 -33.43
N PHE A 95 17.19 35.27 -32.41
CA PHE A 95 18.15 36.20 -31.84
C PHE A 95 19.31 36.40 -32.83
N SER A 96 19.14 37.35 -33.73
CA SER A 96 20.17 37.79 -34.68
C SER A 96 21.31 38.51 -33.96
N TRP A 97 22.44 37.81 -33.79
CA TRP A 97 23.68 38.34 -33.21
C TRP A 97 24.32 39.51 -33.99
N ASN A 98 23.81 39.83 -35.18
CA ASN A 98 24.34 40.90 -36.03
C ASN A 98 23.79 42.29 -35.68
N GLY A 99 22.66 42.38 -34.97
CA GLY A 99 22.07 43.67 -34.53
C GLY A 99 22.75 44.29 -33.30
N LEU A 100 23.41 43.50 -32.46
CA LEU A 100 24.05 43.99 -31.23
C LEU A 100 25.43 44.64 -31.46
N LYS A 101 26.10 44.36 -32.58
CA LYS A 101 27.43 44.90 -32.88
C LYS A 101 27.40 46.29 -33.53
N ALA A 102 26.26 46.70 -34.10
CA ALA A 102 26.13 47.99 -34.79
C ALA A 102 25.71 49.15 -33.87
N THR A 103 25.07 48.87 -32.73
CA THR A 103 24.65 49.89 -31.75
C THR A 103 25.68 50.20 -30.66
N THR A 104 26.78 49.45 -30.59
CA THR A 104 27.76 49.57 -29.50
C THR A 104 28.74 50.74 -29.68
N LYS A 105 29.04 51.20 -30.91
CA LYS A 105 29.97 52.34 -31.11
C LYS A 105 29.33 53.70 -30.88
N GLN A 106 28.04 53.87 -31.21
CA GLN A 106 27.33 55.15 -31.12
C GLN A 106 26.79 55.41 -29.70
N GLY A 107 26.30 54.38 -29.01
CA GLY A 107 25.92 54.48 -27.59
C GLY A 107 27.10 54.79 -26.65
N LEU A 108 28.30 54.27 -26.97
CA LEU A 108 29.52 54.58 -26.20
C LEU A 108 30.03 56.01 -26.45
N SER A 109 29.91 56.55 -27.67
CA SER A 109 30.32 57.94 -27.95
C SER A 109 29.41 58.94 -27.26
N ASP A 110 28.11 58.68 -27.23
CA ASP A 110 27.12 59.56 -26.62
C ASP A 110 27.19 59.53 -25.09
N ALA A 111 27.44 58.34 -24.50
CA ALA A 111 27.74 58.20 -23.08
C ALA A 111 29.04 58.96 -22.69
N LYS A 112 30.10 58.87 -23.50
CA LYS A 112 31.35 59.63 -23.28
C LYS A 112 31.14 61.14 -23.35
N LEU A 113 30.30 61.62 -24.27
CA LEU A 113 29.94 63.04 -24.39
C LEU A 113 29.12 63.54 -23.20
N TYR A 114 28.17 62.73 -22.72
CA TYR A 114 27.34 63.06 -21.55
C TYR A 114 28.15 63.09 -20.24
N ILE A 115 29.04 62.10 -20.04
CA ILE A 115 29.95 62.04 -18.88
C ILE A 115 30.91 63.24 -18.86
N LYS A 116 31.44 63.66 -20.01
CA LYS A 116 32.34 64.81 -20.13
C LYS A 116 31.64 66.14 -19.82
N ARG A 117 30.34 66.25 -20.12
CA ARG A 117 29.57 67.50 -19.99
C ARG A 117 28.99 67.69 -18.59
N ASN A 118 28.73 66.62 -17.83
CA ASN A 118 28.15 66.70 -16.48
C ASN A 118 28.76 65.67 -15.50
N PRO A 119 30.06 65.72 -15.20
CA PRO A 119 30.75 64.70 -14.40
C PRO A 119 30.14 64.55 -12.99
N LYS A 120 29.72 65.67 -12.37
CA LYS A 120 29.11 65.66 -11.04
C LYS A 120 27.77 64.92 -10.98
N ARG A 121 26.94 64.98 -12.03
CA ARG A 121 25.64 64.29 -12.08
C ARG A 121 25.79 62.79 -12.28
N VAL A 122 26.80 62.36 -13.04
CA VAL A 122 27.13 60.94 -13.23
C VAL A 122 27.67 60.34 -11.94
N VAL A 123 28.57 61.05 -11.24
CA VAL A 123 29.06 60.61 -9.92
C VAL A 123 27.90 60.50 -8.93
N PHE A 124 26.99 61.47 -8.90
CA PHE A 124 25.82 61.42 -8.01
C PHE A 124 24.87 60.25 -8.33
N ALA A 125 24.65 59.97 -9.62
CA ALA A 125 23.83 58.83 -10.05
C ALA A 125 24.47 57.47 -9.69
N LEU A 126 25.79 57.35 -9.84
CA LEU A 126 26.52 56.13 -9.46
C LEU A 126 26.53 55.92 -7.94
N VAL A 127 26.68 57.00 -7.15
CA VAL A 127 26.60 56.94 -5.68
C VAL A 127 25.18 56.57 -5.23
N ALA A 128 24.15 57.15 -5.85
CA ALA A 128 22.76 56.81 -5.56
C ALA A 128 22.42 55.34 -5.91
N MET A 129 22.93 54.84 -7.04
CA MET A 129 22.77 53.44 -7.44
C MET A 129 23.49 52.49 -6.47
N LEU A 130 24.70 52.86 -6.01
CA LEU A 130 25.46 52.07 -5.04
C LEU A 130 24.77 52.03 -3.66
N LEU A 131 24.21 53.16 -3.21
CA LEU A 131 23.40 53.22 -1.98
C LEU A 131 22.12 52.38 -2.10
N MET A 132 21.44 52.43 -3.24
CA MET A 132 20.25 51.60 -3.49
C MET A 132 20.59 50.10 -3.48
N LEU A 133 21.71 49.71 -4.07
CA LEU A 133 22.21 48.33 -4.03
C LEU A 133 22.59 47.89 -2.60
N MET A 134 23.17 48.78 -1.80
CA MET A 134 23.47 48.48 -0.39
C MET A 134 22.21 48.31 0.45
N VAL A 135 21.17 49.11 0.20
CA VAL A 135 19.86 48.96 0.87
C VAL A 135 19.18 47.65 0.45
N LEU A 136 19.26 47.28 -0.84
CA LEU A 136 18.75 46.01 -1.34
C LEU A 136 19.51 44.82 -0.76
N ALA A 137 20.84 44.91 -0.65
CA ALA A 137 21.66 43.88 -0.02
C ALA A 137 21.36 43.74 1.48
N ALA A 138 21.16 44.86 2.18
CA ALA A 138 20.76 44.87 3.58
C ALA A 138 19.36 44.26 3.77
N LEU A 139 18.38 44.59 2.91
CA LEU A 139 17.07 43.96 2.90
C LEU A 139 17.16 42.45 2.67
N VAL A 140 17.91 41.99 1.67
CA VAL A 140 18.13 40.56 1.41
C VAL A 140 18.79 39.88 2.61
N PHE A 141 19.75 40.53 3.27
CA PHE A 141 20.42 40.00 4.45
C PHE A 141 19.49 39.92 5.67
N SER A 142 18.66 40.95 5.90
CA SER A 142 17.62 40.96 6.93
C SER A 142 16.52 39.92 6.67
N PHE A 143 16.14 39.68 5.42
CA PHE A 143 15.18 38.64 5.05
C PHE A 143 15.78 37.22 5.13
N ARG A 144 17.10 37.05 4.92
CA ARG A 144 17.77 35.75 5.14
C ARG A 144 17.83 35.35 6.61
N SER A 145 17.87 36.32 7.52
CA SER A 145 17.93 36.03 8.96
C SER A 145 16.61 35.53 9.55
N LEU A 146 15.47 35.77 8.87
CA LEU A 146 14.15 35.29 9.28
C LEU A 146 13.76 33.94 8.64
N ALA A 147 14.50 33.49 7.63
CA ALA A 147 14.36 32.17 7.00
C ALA A 147 15.35 31.14 7.57
N ALA A 148 15.85 31.35 8.80
CA ALA A 148 16.41 30.27 9.60
C ALA A 148 15.27 29.30 9.90
N LYS A 149 15.05 28.36 8.98
CA LYS A 149 14.24 27.17 9.19
C LYS A 149 14.75 26.55 10.50
N GLN A 150 13.95 26.65 11.56
CA GLN A 150 14.20 25.86 12.76
C GLN A 150 14.13 24.41 12.31
N GLU A 151 15.28 23.81 12.01
CA GLU A 151 15.44 22.36 11.98
C GLU A 151 15.30 21.92 13.43
N GLN A 152 14.03 21.77 13.84
CA GLN A 152 13.66 21.07 15.05
C GLN A 152 14.34 19.70 14.96
N GLU A 153 15.14 19.35 15.98
CA GLU A 153 15.85 18.07 15.97
C GLU A 153 14.84 16.94 15.69
N PRO A 154 15.21 15.96 14.85
CA PRO A 154 14.30 14.90 14.48
C PRO A 154 13.83 14.20 15.75
N VAL A 155 12.52 14.22 15.98
CA VAL A 155 11.91 13.48 17.09
C VAL A 155 12.33 12.03 16.97
N THR A 156 12.90 11.48 18.05
CA THR A 156 13.32 10.08 18.11
C THR A 156 12.32 9.28 18.92
N LEU A 157 11.88 8.14 18.40
CA LEU A 157 11.05 7.19 19.13
C LEU A 157 11.92 6.34 20.06
N SER A 158 11.63 6.34 21.36
CA SER A 158 12.36 5.58 22.39
C SER A 158 12.04 4.07 22.38
N ALA A 159 10.88 3.70 21.86
CA ALA A 159 10.44 2.32 21.71
C ALA A 159 11.22 1.53 20.64
N THR A 160 11.42 0.24 20.89
CA THR A 160 12.00 -0.68 19.90
C THR A 160 11.05 -1.81 19.55
N PHE A 161 11.02 -2.18 18.27
CA PHE A 161 10.09 -3.15 17.72
C PHE A 161 10.85 -4.31 17.10
N SER A 162 10.48 -5.53 17.49
CA SER A 162 11.07 -6.77 16.99
C SER A 162 10.00 -7.67 16.37
N GLY A 163 10.41 -8.53 15.45
CA GLY A 163 9.53 -9.42 14.70
C GLY A 163 9.60 -9.14 13.21
N ARG A 164 9.41 -10.20 12.40
CA ARG A 164 9.35 -10.09 10.93
C ARG A 164 8.11 -9.27 10.52
N LEU A 165 8.12 -8.74 9.30
CA LEU A 165 6.96 -8.04 8.75
C LEU A 165 5.77 -9.00 8.61
N GLY A 166 4.58 -8.53 8.97
CA GLY A 166 3.35 -9.32 8.88
C GLY A 166 3.20 -10.38 9.97
N GLN A 167 4.09 -10.38 10.96
CA GLN A 167 4.13 -11.33 12.06
C GLN A 167 3.88 -10.61 13.39
N THR A 168 3.65 -11.37 14.46
CA THR A 168 3.52 -10.80 15.81
C THR A 168 4.71 -9.89 16.13
N VAL A 169 4.40 -8.64 16.45
CA VAL A 169 5.37 -7.63 16.83
C VAL A 169 5.58 -7.67 18.34
N THR A 170 6.83 -7.66 18.77
CA THR A 170 7.19 -7.46 20.18
C THR A 170 7.69 -6.03 20.36
N LEU A 171 7.05 -5.30 21.26
CA LEU A 171 7.48 -3.98 21.70
C LEU A 171 8.36 -4.10 22.94
N LYS A 172 9.52 -3.46 22.94
CA LYS A 172 10.27 -3.15 24.16
C LYS A 172 10.19 -1.66 24.41
N LEU A 173 9.65 -1.31 25.56
CA LEU A 173 9.41 0.05 26.00
C LEU A 173 10.33 0.36 27.19
N PRO A 174 11.43 1.11 27.00
CA PRO A 174 12.36 1.44 28.08
C PRO A 174 11.72 2.33 29.15
N GLU A 175 10.92 3.29 28.71
CA GLU A 175 10.18 4.26 29.52
C GLU A 175 8.82 4.53 28.85
N GLU A 176 7.84 5.04 29.59
CA GLU A 176 6.53 5.40 29.03
C GLU A 176 6.69 6.40 27.88
N ILE A 177 5.98 6.18 26.76
CA ILE A 177 6.02 7.13 25.64
C ILE A 177 5.41 8.46 26.07
N THR A 178 6.06 9.55 25.69
CA THR A 178 5.61 10.90 26.02
C THR A 178 4.98 11.62 24.82
N PRO A 179 4.17 12.68 25.04
CA PRO A 179 3.65 13.50 23.94
C PRO A 179 4.72 14.16 23.07
N LEU A 180 5.98 14.23 23.52
CA LEU A 180 7.10 14.71 22.71
C LEU A 180 7.43 13.78 21.54
N GLU A 181 6.98 12.53 21.61
CA GLU A 181 7.21 11.48 20.62
C GLU A 181 6.04 11.31 19.66
N TYR A 182 5.10 12.27 19.59
CA TYR A 182 4.01 12.22 18.61
C TYR A 182 4.53 12.26 17.18
N GLY A 183 3.93 11.44 16.32
CA GLY A 183 4.18 11.49 14.89
C GLY A 183 4.28 10.12 14.24
N LYS A 184 4.96 10.13 13.09
CA LYS A 184 5.14 8.99 12.18
C LYS A 184 6.62 8.64 12.11
N PHE A 185 6.95 7.39 12.39
CA PHE A 185 8.32 6.89 12.42
C PHE A 185 8.44 5.68 11.49
N VAL A 186 9.34 5.74 10.51
CA VAL A 186 9.66 4.58 9.67
C VAL A 186 10.78 3.80 10.35
N THR A 187 10.44 2.68 10.98
CA THR A 187 11.40 1.86 11.76
C THR A 187 12.04 0.76 10.92
N ILE A 188 11.39 0.35 9.83
CA ILE A 188 11.99 -0.47 8.76
C ILE A 188 11.67 0.21 7.44
N LYS A 189 12.69 0.47 6.62
CA LYS A 189 12.52 1.07 5.29
C LYS A 189 12.38 -0.04 4.23
N GLY A 190 11.23 -0.07 3.57
CA GLY A 190 10.95 -0.93 2.44
C GLY A 190 11.58 -0.46 1.13
N GLY A 191 11.70 -1.39 0.19
CA GLY A 191 12.24 -1.14 -1.15
C GLY A 191 11.24 -1.38 -2.29
N GLY A 192 10.03 -1.86 -1.98
CA GLY A 192 9.02 -2.21 -2.98
C GLY A 192 8.23 -1.00 -3.49
N LYS A 193 7.03 -1.27 -4.01
CA LYS A 193 6.18 -0.25 -4.62
C LYS A 193 5.76 0.80 -3.58
N GLU A 194 5.68 2.06 -4.00
CA GLU A 194 5.12 3.13 -3.15
C GLU A 194 3.60 3.01 -3.11
N LEU A 195 3.04 3.14 -1.91
CA LEU A 195 1.61 3.21 -1.73
C LEU A 195 1.05 4.52 -2.28
N ALA A 196 -0.11 4.42 -2.92
CA ALA A 196 -0.88 5.54 -3.45
C ALA A 196 -2.37 5.32 -3.14
N ILE A 197 -3.13 6.41 -3.01
CA ILE A 197 -4.58 6.33 -2.79
C ILE A 197 -5.24 5.56 -3.94
N GLY A 198 -6.16 4.66 -3.59
CA GLY A 198 -6.88 3.81 -4.54
C GLY A 198 -6.08 2.59 -5.04
N ALA A 199 -4.77 2.54 -4.84
CA ALA A 199 -3.95 1.41 -5.24
C ALA A 199 -4.08 0.23 -4.25
N PRO A 200 -3.84 -1.02 -4.69
CA PRO A 200 -3.78 -2.18 -3.79
C PRO A 200 -2.80 -1.97 -2.65
N ALA A 201 -3.25 -2.25 -1.43
CA ALA A 201 -2.46 -2.26 -0.22
C ALA A 201 -2.73 -3.54 0.57
N LEU A 202 -1.66 -4.18 1.03
CA LEU A 202 -1.69 -5.29 1.96
C LEU A 202 -0.97 -4.85 3.24
N LEU A 203 -1.71 -4.69 4.32
CA LEU A 203 -1.21 -4.15 5.58
C LEU A 203 -1.38 -5.17 6.70
N ALA A 204 -0.41 -5.24 7.60
CA ALA A 204 -0.56 -5.92 8.88
C ALA A 204 -0.47 -4.87 9.99
N VAL A 205 -1.53 -4.75 10.79
CA VAL A 205 -1.66 -3.69 11.79
C VAL A 205 -1.63 -4.29 13.19
N SER A 206 -0.77 -3.76 14.05
CA SER A 206 -0.72 -4.08 15.49
C SER A 206 -0.79 -2.79 16.29
N THR A 207 -1.50 -2.81 17.40
CA THR A 207 -1.66 -1.64 18.27
C THR A 207 -1.15 -1.96 19.67
N PHE A 208 -0.51 -0.98 20.31
CA PHE A 208 0.06 -1.11 21.64
C PHE A 208 -0.27 0.11 22.49
N ASP A 209 -0.44 -0.12 23.79
CA ASP A 209 -0.59 0.93 24.78
C ASP A 209 0.76 1.60 25.04
N GLY A 210 0.83 2.93 24.93
CA GLY A 210 2.09 3.68 25.03
C GLY A 210 2.66 3.79 26.43
N ARG A 211 1.91 3.36 27.45
CA ARG A 211 2.35 3.36 28.84
C ARG A 211 2.95 2.02 29.26
N SER A 212 2.22 0.95 29.00
CA SER A 212 2.57 -0.40 29.41
C SER A 212 3.30 -1.20 28.33
N GLY A 213 3.20 -0.79 27.07
CA GLY A 213 3.67 -1.55 25.92
C GLY A 213 2.84 -2.80 25.62
N ALA A 214 1.71 -3.01 26.30
CA ALA A 214 0.84 -4.15 26.07
C ALA A 214 0.10 -4.01 24.72
N PRO A 215 -0.12 -5.11 23.98
CA PRO A 215 -0.96 -5.07 22.78
C PRO A 215 -2.40 -4.70 23.15
N THR A 216 -3.02 -3.81 22.38
CA THR A 216 -4.40 -3.34 22.60
C THR A 216 -5.42 -3.95 21.65
N GLY A 217 -4.96 -4.68 20.62
CA GLY A 217 -5.82 -5.41 19.69
C GLY A 217 -6.49 -6.63 20.35
N ALA A 218 -7.55 -7.13 19.71
CA ALA A 218 -8.26 -8.34 20.16
C ALA A 218 -7.38 -9.61 20.15
N SER A 219 -6.32 -9.60 19.34
CA SER A 219 -5.36 -10.69 19.18
C SER A 219 -3.93 -10.16 19.27
N THR A 220 -2.99 -11.04 19.63
CA THR A 220 -1.55 -10.78 19.55
C THR A 220 -1.01 -10.92 18.12
N SER A 221 -1.77 -11.52 17.22
CA SER A 221 -1.49 -11.51 15.78
C SER A 221 -1.92 -10.20 15.16
N PRO A 222 -1.18 -9.67 14.17
CA PRO A 222 -1.58 -8.45 13.48
C PRO A 222 -2.91 -8.65 12.71
N LEU A 223 -3.71 -7.60 12.65
CA LEU A 223 -4.88 -7.53 11.80
C LEU A 223 -4.43 -7.36 10.35
N MET A 224 -4.80 -8.31 9.50
CA MET A 224 -4.50 -8.27 8.06
C MET A 224 -5.58 -7.48 7.32
N LEU A 225 -5.18 -6.40 6.66
CA LEU A 225 -6.03 -5.55 5.84
C LEU A 225 -5.62 -5.66 4.38
N LEU A 226 -6.58 -5.92 3.50
CA LEU A 226 -6.38 -6.02 2.05
C LEU A 226 -7.46 -5.21 1.35
N GLY A 227 -7.05 -4.28 0.50
CA GLY A 227 -7.97 -3.47 -0.28
C GLY A 227 -7.27 -2.31 -0.98
N ALA A 228 -8.06 -1.40 -1.56
CA ALA A 228 -7.55 -0.13 -2.05
C ALA A 228 -7.14 0.74 -0.85
N LEU A 229 -6.01 1.45 -0.93
CA LEU A 229 -5.63 2.39 0.11
C LEU A 229 -6.57 3.61 0.09
N ASP A 230 -7.55 3.61 0.99
CA ASP A 230 -8.56 4.64 1.11
C ASP A 230 -9.14 4.72 2.53
N ALA A 231 -10.16 5.56 2.71
CA ALA A 231 -10.86 5.70 3.98
C ALA A 231 -11.60 4.43 4.44
N ASN A 232 -12.01 3.55 3.53
CA ASN A 232 -12.68 2.31 3.89
C ASN A 232 -11.70 1.29 4.48
N LEU A 233 -10.47 1.25 3.97
CA LEU A 233 -9.45 0.31 4.43
C LEU A 233 -8.85 0.71 5.78
N THR A 234 -8.46 1.99 5.94
CA THR A 234 -7.68 2.44 7.10
C THR A 234 -8.20 3.72 7.78
N GLY A 235 -9.23 4.35 7.22
CA GLY A 235 -9.64 5.71 7.57
C GLY A 235 -8.80 6.77 6.84
N GLU A 236 -9.39 7.94 6.60
CA GLU A 236 -8.81 8.98 5.74
C GLU A 236 -7.43 9.46 6.21
N GLN A 237 -7.28 9.72 7.50
CA GLN A 237 -6.02 10.22 8.07
C GLN A 237 -4.87 9.22 7.89
N LEU A 238 -5.10 7.95 8.21
CA LEU A 238 -4.07 6.92 8.11
C LEU A 238 -3.74 6.61 6.64
N ALA A 239 -4.75 6.56 5.76
CA ALA A 239 -4.55 6.39 4.32
C ALA A 239 -3.60 7.46 3.76
N GLN A 240 -3.85 8.74 4.07
CA GLN A 240 -3.01 9.86 3.63
C GLN A 240 -1.59 9.79 4.20
N GLN A 241 -1.44 9.36 5.46
CA GLN A 241 -0.12 9.25 6.09
C GLN A 241 0.73 8.09 5.52
N LEU A 242 0.10 7.08 4.92
CA LEU A 242 0.73 5.93 4.29
C LEU A 242 1.12 6.19 2.82
N VAL A 243 0.63 7.24 2.18
CA VAL A 243 1.03 7.61 0.82
C VAL A 243 2.54 7.81 0.73
N GLY A 244 3.17 7.23 -0.30
CA GLY A 244 4.61 7.26 -0.53
C GLY A 244 5.43 6.33 0.35
N ILE A 245 4.82 5.64 1.32
CA ILE A 245 5.49 4.56 2.05
C ILE A 245 5.67 3.37 1.10
N LYS A 246 6.88 2.80 1.09
CA LYS A 246 7.20 1.65 0.25
C LYS A 246 6.78 0.34 0.90
N GLU A 247 6.32 -0.61 0.09
CA GLU A 247 6.19 -2.01 0.48
C GLU A 247 7.50 -2.55 1.08
N GLY A 248 7.37 -3.40 2.09
CA GLY A 248 8.47 -3.86 2.95
C GLY A 248 8.82 -2.90 4.09
N SER A 249 8.04 -1.84 4.32
CA SER A 249 8.27 -0.90 5.43
C SER A 249 7.51 -1.31 6.69
N ARG A 250 8.06 -0.97 7.85
CA ARG A 250 7.33 -0.87 9.12
C ARG A 250 7.25 0.59 9.51
N VAL A 251 6.02 1.08 9.69
CA VAL A 251 5.74 2.46 10.09
C VAL A 251 5.03 2.42 11.44
N VAL A 252 5.46 3.27 12.36
CA VAL A 252 4.90 3.40 13.69
C VAL A 252 4.29 4.78 13.83
N PHE A 253 3.04 4.84 14.26
CA PHE A 253 2.34 6.07 14.60
C PHE A 253 2.16 6.15 16.10
N VAL A 254 2.61 7.24 16.71
CA VAL A 254 2.31 7.55 18.10
C VAL A 254 1.21 8.59 18.12
N ARG A 255 0.05 8.24 18.68
CA ARG A 255 -1.14 9.12 18.70
C ARG A 255 -1.81 9.17 20.07
N PRO A 256 -2.43 10.30 20.43
CA PRO A 256 -3.32 10.37 21.59
C PRO A 256 -4.65 9.67 21.30
N LEU A 257 -5.25 9.07 22.33
CA LEU A 257 -6.60 8.51 22.28
C LEU A 257 -7.68 9.49 22.77
N SER A 258 -7.28 10.63 23.36
CA SER A 258 -8.19 11.68 23.79
C SER A 258 -7.53 13.06 23.67
N ASN A 259 -8.33 14.12 23.79
CA ASN A 259 -7.86 15.52 23.74
C ASN A 259 -7.53 16.09 25.13
N GLU A 260 -7.32 15.24 26.12
CA GLU A 260 -6.99 15.65 27.49
C GLU A 260 -5.57 16.20 27.60
N LYS A 261 -5.25 16.88 28.70
CA LYS A 261 -3.90 17.45 28.93
C LYS A 261 -2.80 16.39 28.99
N ASN A 262 -3.13 15.19 29.46
CA ASN A 262 -2.22 14.05 29.51
C ASN A 262 -2.96 12.80 28.99
N PRO A 263 -3.17 12.69 27.68
CA PRO A 263 -4.02 11.66 27.12
C PRO A 263 -3.29 10.31 27.12
N PRO A 264 -4.01 9.18 27.26
CA PRO A 264 -3.42 7.88 26.99
C PRO A 264 -2.97 7.82 25.53
N LEU A 265 -1.81 7.20 25.30
CA LEU A 265 -1.18 7.11 23.99
C LEU A 265 -1.30 5.71 23.42
N GLU A 266 -1.44 5.64 22.12
CA GLU A 266 -1.41 4.39 21.35
C GLU A 266 -0.29 4.42 20.32
N LEU A 267 0.39 3.29 20.18
CA LEU A 267 1.33 3.04 19.10
C LEU A 267 0.64 2.13 18.09
N VAL A 268 0.45 2.64 16.87
CA VAL A 268 -0.06 1.85 15.74
C VAL A 268 1.13 1.46 14.87
N VAL A 269 1.46 0.17 14.87
CA VAL A 269 2.48 -0.43 14.01
C VAL A 269 1.80 -0.93 12.75
N VAL A 270 2.21 -0.40 11.61
CA VAL A 270 1.72 -0.77 10.28
C VAL A 270 2.88 -1.36 9.49
N ASP A 271 2.82 -2.66 9.25
CA ASP A 271 3.67 -3.31 8.27
C ASP A 271 3.00 -3.21 6.90
N VAL A 272 3.71 -2.58 5.96
CA VAL A 272 3.29 -2.53 4.56
C VAL A 272 3.90 -3.73 3.85
N LEU A 273 3.08 -4.72 3.52
CA LEU A 273 3.51 -5.96 2.90
C LEU A 273 3.50 -5.85 1.37
N SER A 274 4.33 -6.66 0.71
CA SER A 274 4.43 -6.68 -0.74
C SER A 274 3.16 -7.23 -1.41
N THR A 275 2.76 -6.62 -2.51
CA THR A 275 1.65 -7.10 -3.36
C THR A 275 2.10 -7.99 -4.53
N VAL A 276 3.38 -8.37 -4.54
CA VAL A 276 4.03 -9.31 -5.48
C VAL A 276 5.00 -10.22 -4.73
N ALA A 277 5.36 -11.36 -5.32
CA ALA A 277 6.40 -12.23 -4.75
C ALA A 277 7.76 -11.51 -4.64
N THR A 278 8.50 -11.73 -3.55
CA THR A 278 9.78 -11.07 -3.26
C THR A 278 10.89 -12.03 -2.82
N GLY A 279 10.72 -13.32 -3.10
CA GLY A 279 11.68 -14.36 -2.76
C GLY A 279 12.92 -14.38 -3.67
N HIS A 280 13.72 -15.42 -3.53
CA HIS A 280 14.90 -15.65 -4.35
C HIS A 280 14.56 -16.50 -5.57
N SER A 281 14.93 -16.05 -6.77
CA SER A 281 14.74 -16.79 -8.02
C SER A 281 15.32 -18.20 -7.91
N GLN A 282 14.57 -19.18 -8.41
CA GLN A 282 14.96 -20.58 -8.50
C GLN A 282 15.04 -20.99 -9.97
N PRO A 283 16.07 -21.76 -10.37
CA PRO A 283 16.13 -22.29 -11.72
C PRO A 283 15.06 -23.35 -11.93
N LEU A 284 14.37 -23.29 -13.05
CA LEU A 284 13.50 -24.38 -13.48
C LEU A 284 14.31 -25.55 -14.05
N PRO A 285 13.87 -26.80 -13.85
CA PRO A 285 14.52 -27.96 -14.45
C PRO A 285 14.40 -27.92 -15.99
N LYS A 286 15.34 -28.56 -16.69
CA LYS A 286 15.35 -28.57 -18.17
C LYS A 286 14.09 -29.18 -18.78
N ASN A 287 13.44 -30.10 -18.07
CA ASN A 287 12.20 -30.77 -18.45
C ASN A 287 10.96 -30.14 -17.79
N ALA A 288 11.00 -28.85 -17.44
CA ALA A 288 9.86 -28.15 -16.89
C ALA A 288 8.62 -28.27 -17.80
N GLY A 289 7.43 -28.30 -17.19
CA GLY A 289 6.16 -28.33 -17.93
C GLY A 289 5.84 -26.99 -18.59
N ALA A 290 6.26 -25.90 -17.96
CA ALA A 290 6.14 -24.55 -18.46
C ALA A 290 7.26 -23.65 -17.90
N TRP A 291 7.51 -22.54 -18.57
CA TRP A 291 8.48 -21.52 -18.18
C TRP A 291 7.79 -20.20 -17.95
N VAL A 292 8.27 -19.47 -16.94
CA VAL A 292 7.77 -18.16 -16.55
C VAL A 292 8.96 -17.24 -16.34
N THR A 293 8.79 -16.00 -16.79
CA THR A 293 9.66 -14.88 -16.44
C THR A 293 8.85 -13.85 -15.65
N GLU A 294 9.49 -12.76 -15.25
CA GLU A 294 8.84 -11.65 -14.58
C GLU A 294 9.18 -10.34 -15.29
N LYS A 295 8.18 -9.47 -15.37
CA LYS A 295 8.37 -8.06 -15.71
C LYS A 295 7.68 -7.21 -14.65
N ASP A 296 8.45 -6.38 -13.96
CA ASP A 296 7.94 -5.43 -12.95
C ASP A 296 7.06 -6.09 -11.87
N GLY A 297 7.44 -7.26 -11.35
CA GLY A 297 6.65 -8.01 -10.38
C GLY A 297 5.56 -8.89 -10.98
N VAL A 298 5.25 -8.77 -12.28
CA VAL A 298 4.18 -9.52 -12.96
C VAL A 298 4.74 -10.75 -13.67
N PRO A 299 4.21 -11.97 -13.42
CA PRO A 299 4.67 -13.16 -14.12
C PRO A 299 4.18 -13.17 -15.57
N VAL A 300 5.02 -13.68 -16.47
CA VAL A 300 4.70 -13.91 -17.88
C VAL A 300 5.10 -15.32 -18.25
N VAL A 301 4.13 -16.15 -18.66
CA VAL A 301 4.40 -17.51 -19.17
C VAL A 301 5.02 -17.39 -20.56
N THR A 302 6.22 -17.92 -20.74
CA THR A 302 7.00 -17.77 -21.99
C THR A 302 6.99 -19.01 -22.87
N GLU A 303 6.85 -20.19 -22.27
CA GLU A 303 6.86 -21.46 -22.99
C GLU A 303 6.03 -22.50 -22.23
N ILE A 304 5.33 -23.36 -22.96
CA ILE A 304 4.51 -24.45 -22.42
C ILE A 304 4.83 -25.72 -23.20
N LYS A 305 5.23 -26.79 -22.50
CA LYS A 305 5.51 -28.12 -23.07
C LYS A 305 4.59 -29.21 -22.54
N SER A 306 3.83 -28.92 -21.51
CA SER A 306 2.93 -29.86 -20.82
C SER A 306 1.51 -29.87 -21.38
N GLN A 307 1.25 -29.32 -22.58
CA GLN A 307 -0.10 -29.24 -23.15
C GLN A 307 -0.77 -30.61 -23.35
N ASN A 308 0.02 -31.67 -23.50
CA ASN A 308 -0.47 -33.05 -23.62
C ASN A 308 -0.11 -33.91 -22.38
N ALA A 309 0.31 -33.28 -21.28
CA ALA A 309 0.65 -34.00 -20.05
C ALA A 309 -0.59 -34.69 -19.48
N LYS A 310 -0.38 -35.88 -18.89
CA LYS A 310 -1.44 -36.65 -18.21
C LYS A 310 -1.48 -36.38 -16.71
N GLU A 311 -0.36 -35.95 -16.15
CA GLU A 311 -0.20 -35.66 -14.73
C GLU A 311 0.12 -34.18 -14.53
N PRO A 312 -0.30 -33.59 -13.39
CA PRO A 312 0.15 -32.27 -12.98
C PRO A 312 1.67 -32.21 -12.79
N TRP A 313 2.22 -31.02 -12.97
CA TRP A 313 3.62 -30.70 -12.67
C TRP A 313 3.68 -29.30 -12.06
N GLY A 314 4.50 -29.10 -11.04
CA GLY A 314 4.72 -27.79 -10.46
C GLY A 314 6.17 -27.56 -10.04
N ALA A 315 6.51 -26.29 -9.84
CA ALA A 315 7.81 -25.87 -9.36
C ALA A 315 7.74 -24.50 -8.67
N VAL A 316 8.59 -24.33 -7.67
CA VAL A 316 8.90 -23.02 -7.09
C VAL A 316 9.85 -22.29 -8.03
N VAL A 317 9.45 -21.16 -8.59
CA VAL A 317 10.30 -20.30 -9.44
C VAL A 317 10.90 -19.13 -8.68
N MET A 318 10.29 -18.78 -7.55
CA MET A 318 10.83 -17.83 -6.59
C MET A 318 10.54 -18.36 -5.20
N ARG A 319 11.56 -18.54 -4.37
CA ARG A 319 11.43 -19.08 -3.01
C ARG A 319 11.34 -17.94 -1.99
N GLY A 320 10.18 -17.81 -1.37
CA GLY A 320 9.93 -16.86 -0.29
C GLY A 320 10.64 -17.24 1.01
N ASN A 321 10.73 -16.25 1.91
CA ASN A 321 11.38 -16.37 3.22
C ASN A 321 10.40 -16.21 4.40
N GLY A 322 9.10 -16.09 4.10
CA GLY A 322 8.05 -15.97 5.11
C GLY A 322 7.64 -17.31 5.73
N ASP A 323 6.46 -17.32 6.34
CA ASP A 323 5.90 -18.52 6.96
C ASP A 323 5.50 -19.57 5.94
N GLN A 324 5.51 -20.81 6.39
CA GLN A 324 5.09 -21.96 5.62
C GLN A 324 3.57 -22.07 5.61
N VAL A 325 3.00 -22.27 4.42
CA VAL A 325 1.57 -22.46 4.20
C VAL A 325 1.17 -23.87 4.60
N GLY A 326 0.16 -23.98 5.45
CA GLY A 326 -0.50 -25.24 5.82
C GLY A 326 -1.67 -25.58 4.89
N GLU A 327 -2.03 -26.86 4.87
CA GLU A 327 -3.08 -27.42 3.98
C GLU A 327 -4.46 -26.75 4.12
N ASN A 328 -4.80 -26.26 5.32
CA ASN A 328 -6.09 -25.64 5.62
C ASN A 328 -6.06 -24.11 5.65
N ASP A 329 -4.93 -23.52 5.27
CA ASP A 329 -4.77 -22.07 5.37
C ASP A 329 -5.62 -21.34 4.32
N THR A 330 -5.96 -20.11 4.68
CA THR A 330 -6.38 -19.11 3.70
C THR A 330 -5.18 -18.22 3.44
N ILE A 331 -4.75 -18.11 2.19
CA ILE A 331 -3.65 -17.23 1.80
C ILE A 331 -4.20 -15.95 1.15
N ILE A 332 -3.37 -14.91 1.13
CA ILE A 332 -3.53 -13.79 0.20
C ILE A 332 -2.58 -14.05 -0.96
N ALA A 333 -3.11 -14.03 -2.18
CA ALA A 333 -2.37 -14.38 -3.37
C ALA A 333 -2.70 -13.49 -4.57
N GLN A 334 -1.74 -13.38 -5.48
CA GLN A 334 -2.00 -12.99 -6.87
C GLN A 334 -1.85 -14.24 -7.73
N PHE A 335 -2.59 -14.31 -8.83
CA PHE A 335 -2.44 -15.42 -9.78
C PHE A 335 -2.69 -15.01 -11.23
N LEU A 336 -2.14 -15.85 -12.10
CA LEU A 336 -2.27 -15.84 -13.55
C LEU A 336 -2.63 -17.25 -13.99
N LYS A 337 -3.75 -17.39 -14.70
CA LYS A 337 -4.22 -18.63 -15.31
C LYS A 337 -4.14 -18.49 -16.83
N VAL A 338 -3.45 -19.42 -17.48
CA VAL A 338 -3.20 -19.44 -18.92
C VAL A 338 -3.71 -20.74 -19.51
N ASN A 339 -4.38 -20.67 -20.65
CA ASN A 339 -4.74 -21.83 -21.44
C ASN A 339 -3.48 -22.47 -22.03
N ALA A 340 -3.19 -23.72 -21.68
CA ALA A 340 -1.94 -24.37 -22.06
C ALA A 340 -1.86 -24.74 -23.55
N LEU A 341 -2.99 -24.76 -24.28
CA LEU A 341 -3.01 -25.11 -25.71
C LEU A 341 -2.55 -23.94 -26.60
N ASN A 342 -2.97 -22.73 -26.27
CA ASN A 342 -2.75 -21.54 -27.11
C ASN A 342 -1.99 -20.42 -26.41
N GLY A 343 -1.66 -20.57 -25.12
CA GLY A 343 -0.93 -19.57 -24.33
C GLY A 343 -1.73 -18.32 -23.98
N GLN A 344 -3.04 -18.30 -24.22
CA GLN A 344 -3.89 -17.15 -23.89
C GLN A 344 -4.16 -17.07 -22.40
N VAL A 345 -4.10 -15.85 -21.86
CA VAL A 345 -4.52 -15.56 -20.47
C VAL A 345 -6.04 -15.79 -20.36
N GLU A 346 -6.46 -16.65 -19.45
CA GLU A 346 -7.87 -16.86 -19.13
C GLU A 346 -8.30 -15.99 -17.95
N GLU A 347 -7.42 -15.84 -16.95
CA GLU A 347 -7.69 -15.06 -15.75
C GLU A 347 -6.39 -14.50 -15.17
N SER A 348 -6.41 -13.23 -14.75
CA SER A 348 -5.24 -12.58 -14.18
C SER A 348 -5.65 -11.50 -13.18
N THR A 349 -5.17 -11.64 -11.96
CA THR A 349 -5.34 -10.62 -10.91
C THR A 349 -4.64 -9.30 -11.27
N TRP A 350 -3.52 -9.38 -12.00
CA TRP A 350 -2.80 -8.20 -12.49
C TRP A 350 -3.58 -7.44 -13.57
N GLU A 351 -4.28 -8.15 -14.45
CA GLU A 351 -5.16 -7.52 -15.46
C GLU A 351 -6.47 -7.02 -14.84
N ALA A 352 -6.91 -7.62 -13.73
CA ALA A 352 -8.05 -7.19 -12.93
C ALA A 352 -7.72 -6.09 -11.90
N GLY A 353 -6.84 -5.13 -12.26
CA GLY A 353 -6.49 -3.99 -11.42
C GLY A 353 -5.39 -4.26 -10.37
N GLY A 354 -4.79 -5.45 -10.38
CA GLY A 354 -3.64 -5.80 -9.54
C GLY A 354 -3.96 -6.02 -8.06
N MET A 355 -5.23 -6.20 -7.70
CA MET A 355 -5.64 -6.46 -6.33
C MET A 355 -5.43 -7.94 -5.98
N PRO A 356 -4.60 -8.27 -4.97
CA PRO A 356 -4.54 -9.62 -4.45
C PRO A 356 -5.90 -10.09 -3.94
N MET A 357 -6.08 -11.41 -3.86
CA MET A 357 -7.30 -12.01 -3.34
C MET A 357 -7.04 -13.03 -2.25
N LYS A 358 -8.08 -13.29 -1.46
CA LYS A 358 -8.08 -14.34 -0.44
C LYS A 358 -8.38 -15.67 -1.11
N VAL A 359 -7.53 -16.66 -0.90
CA VAL A 359 -7.65 -18.01 -1.47
C VAL A 359 -7.61 -19.02 -0.35
N LYS A 360 -8.69 -19.76 -0.15
CA LYS A 360 -8.72 -20.87 0.79
C LYS A 360 -8.26 -22.13 0.07
N LEU A 361 -7.19 -22.76 0.57
CA LEU A 361 -6.57 -23.91 -0.12
C LEU A 361 -7.53 -25.10 -0.29
N SER A 362 -8.49 -25.26 0.64
CA SER A 362 -9.52 -26.30 0.55
C SER A 362 -10.56 -26.07 -0.56
N GLU A 363 -10.63 -24.87 -1.14
CA GLU A 363 -11.65 -24.48 -2.13
C GLU A 363 -11.09 -24.38 -3.55
N ILE A 364 -9.78 -24.57 -3.74
CA ILE A 364 -9.14 -24.60 -5.05
C ILE A 364 -8.88 -26.03 -5.54
N MET A 365 -8.46 -26.15 -6.79
CA MET A 365 -8.18 -27.43 -7.45
C MET A 365 -7.10 -28.21 -6.67
N LYS A 366 -7.33 -29.50 -6.39
CA LYS A 366 -6.42 -30.33 -5.59
C LYS A 366 -4.95 -30.28 -6.05
N PRO A 367 -4.62 -30.37 -7.35
CA PRO A 367 -3.23 -30.26 -7.78
C PRO A 367 -2.61 -28.92 -7.40
N LEU A 368 -3.36 -27.82 -7.53
CA LEU A 368 -2.87 -26.50 -7.15
C LEU A 368 -2.70 -26.37 -5.64
N ALA A 369 -3.68 -26.83 -4.84
CA ALA A 369 -3.57 -26.82 -3.38
C ALA A 369 -2.35 -27.60 -2.88
N ALA A 370 -2.08 -28.77 -3.47
CA ALA A 370 -0.92 -29.59 -3.14
C ALA A 370 0.41 -28.87 -3.45
N GLU A 371 0.49 -28.15 -4.57
CA GLU A 371 1.69 -27.38 -4.94
C GLU A 371 1.93 -26.15 -4.06
N LEU A 372 0.87 -25.54 -3.51
CA LEU A 372 0.97 -24.38 -2.62
C LEU A 372 1.24 -24.75 -1.15
N THR A 373 0.84 -25.96 -0.75
CA THR A 373 1.11 -26.47 0.60
C THR A 373 2.62 -26.61 0.81
N ASP A 374 3.10 -26.34 2.02
CA ASP A 374 4.52 -26.34 2.40
C ASP A 374 5.41 -25.28 1.72
N GLN A 375 4.82 -24.44 0.86
CA GLN A 375 5.52 -23.29 0.30
C GLN A 375 5.54 -22.13 1.28
N LYS A 376 6.50 -21.21 1.09
CA LYS A 376 6.67 -20.05 1.96
C LYS A 376 6.00 -18.80 1.41
N VAL A 377 5.48 -17.95 2.27
CA VAL A 377 5.09 -16.58 1.92
C VAL A 377 6.25 -15.84 1.25
N GLY A 378 5.94 -15.10 0.19
CA GLY A 378 6.86 -14.47 -0.74
C GLY A 378 7.29 -15.36 -1.91
N SER A 379 6.79 -16.59 -2.01
CA SER A 379 7.10 -17.50 -3.12
C SER A 379 6.24 -17.24 -4.35
N ARG A 380 6.80 -17.54 -5.53
CA ARG A 380 6.06 -17.70 -6.78
C ARG A 380 6.16 -19.15 -7.22
N ILE A 381 5.01 -19.75 -7.49
CA ILE A 381 4.86 -21.14 -7.91
C ILE A 381 4.27 -21.17 -9.31
N ILE A 382 4.78 -22.03 -10.18
CA ILE A 382 4.16 -22.35 -11.46
C ILE A 382 3.66 -23.79 -11.42
N THR A 383 2.44 -24.02 -11.87
CA THR A 383 1.80 -25.34 -11.92
C THR A 383 1.11 -25.53 -13.26
N THR A 384 1.38 -26.65 -13.91
CA THR A 384 0.68 -27.09 -15.12
C THR A 384 -0.32 -28.19 -14.74
N ILE A 385 -1.58 -28.02 -15.11
CA ILE A 385 -2.68 -28.91 -14.72
C ILE A 385 -3.35 -29.44 -16.00
N PRO A 386 -3.33 -30.76 -16.26
CA PRO A 386 -4.04 -31.39 -17.37
C PRO A 386 -5.56 -31.16 -17.33
N ALA A 387 -6.21 -31.22 -18.49
CA ALA A 387 -7.67 -31.03 -18.60
C ALA A 387 -8.45 -31.92 -17.62
N ALA A 388 -8.10 -33.21 -17.52
CA ALA A 388 -8.75 -34.18 -16.64
C ALA A 388 -8.63 -33.87 -15.14
N SER A 389 -7.61 -33.11 -14.73
CA SER A 389 -7.39 -32.66 -13.35
C SER A 389 -7.85 -31.21 -13.13
N SER A 390 -8.54 -30.63 -14.13
CA SER A 390 -9.05 -29.27 -14.09
C SER A 390 -10.58 -29.18 -14.11
N ASP A 391 -11.16 -28.35 -14.98
CA ASP A 391 -12.61 -28.32 -15.24
C ASP A 391 -13.04 -29.34 -16.33
N GLY A 392 -12.10 -30.11 -16.87
CA GLY A 392 -12.34 -31.10 -17.92
C GLY A 392 -12.25 -30.56 -19.35
N THR A 393 -12.03 -29.25 -19.53
CA THR A 393 -12.07 -28.60 -20.85
C THR A 393 -10.70 -28.52 -21.50
N ASN A 394 -9.79 -27.76 -20.89
CA ASN A 394 -8.46 -27.49 -21.43
C ASN A 394 -7.38 -27.69 -20.36
N PRO A 395 -6.17 -28.13 -20.74
CA PRO A 395 -5.02 -28.04 -19.85
C PRO A 395 -4.70 -26.57 -19.57
N ILE A 396 -4.25 -26.26 -18.35
CA ILE A 396 -3.96 -24.90 -17.90
C ILE A 396 -2.59 -24.80 -17.26
N VAL A 397 -2.03 -23.59 -17.27
CA VAL A 397 -0.86 -23.20 -16.47
C VAL A 397 -1.31 -22.13 -15.49
N VAL A 398 -1.03 -22.33 -14.21
CA VAL A 398 -1.32 -21.38 -13.14
C VAL A 398 -0.01 -20.91 -12.52
N VAL A 399 0.19 -19.61 -12.45
CA VAL A 399 1.27 -19.00 -11.66
C VAL A 399 0.64 -18.31 -10.46
N VAL A 400 1.15 -18.59 -9.26
CA VAL A 400 0.63 -18.05 -8.00
C VAL A 400 1.75 -17.40 -7.21
N ASP A 401 1.52 -16.16 -6.77
CA ASP A 401 2.33 -15.48 -5.76
C ASP A 401 1.65 -15.63 -4.40
N ILE A 402 2.36 -16.18 -3.42
CA ILE A 402 1.87 -16.31 -2.04
C ILE A 402 2.33 -15.07 -1.26
N LEU A 403 1.42 -14.21 -0.84
CA LEU A 403 1.75 -12.89 -0.27
C LEU A 403 1.58 -12.81 1.24
N ALA A 404 0.63 -13.54 1.80
CA ALA A 404 0.45 -13.68 3.26
C ALA A 404 -0.40 -14.90 3.60
N ILE A 405 -0.41 -15.29 4.87
CA ILE A 405 -1.35 -16.25 5.44
C ILE A 405 -2.35 -15.47 6.30
N LEU A 406 -3.64 -15.71 6.11
CA LEU A 406 -4.70 -15.24 6.97
C LEU A 406 -4.89 -16.26 8.08
N ASN A 407 -4.37 -15.92 9.26
CA ASN A 407 -4.64 -16.70 10.46
C ASN A 407 -6.13 -16.61 10.77
N GLN A 408 -6.83 -17.75 10.71
CA GLN A 408 -8.20 -17.84 11.21
C GLN A 408 -8.15 -17.53 12.71
N GLU A 409 -9.00 -16.62 13.18
CA GLU A 409 -9.27 -16.52 14.62
C GLU A 409 -9.76 -17.89 15.08
N LYS A 410 -9.00 -18.52 15.99
CA LYS A 410 -9.33 -19.83 16.54
C LYS A 410 -10.47 -19.76 17.53
#